data_AF-A0A480A0R6-F1
#
_entry.id   AF-A0A480A0R6-F1
#
_cell.length_a   1.000
_cell.length_b   1.000
_cell.length_c   1.000
_cell.angle_alpha   90.00
_cell.angle_beta   90.00
_cell.angle_gamma   90.00
#
_symmetry.space_group_name_H-M   'P 1'
#
loop_
_entity.id
_entity.type
_entity.pdbx_description
1 polymer ?
#
loop_
_entity_poly.entity_id
_entity_poly.type
_entity_poly.pdbx_seq_one_letter_code
_entity_poly.pdbx_strand_id
1 'polypeptide(L)' 'MAVLRESPWYQEILKQGEQRGEERISSIELSLEVKFGNEGLKFMPKISEISDFETLKIIQRSILTVESLEELRLIMENL' A
#
# COMPACT_ATOMS: atom_id res chain seq x y z
N MET A 1 -23.71 21.27 -6.71
CA MET A 1 -22.42 20.76 -7.24
C MET A 1 -22.45 19.24 -7.30
N ALA A 2 -23.34 18.64 -8.10
CA ALA A 2 -23.58 17.19 -8.12
C ALA A 2 -23.07 16.47 -9.39
N VAL A 3 -22.66 17.22 -10.41
CA VAL A 3 -22.44 16.68 -11.77
C VAL A 3 -21.13 15.89 -11.92
N LEU A 4 -20.18 16.01 -10.98
CA LEU A 4 -18.88 15.34 -11.11
C LEU A 4 -18.88 13.85 -10.71
N ARG A 5 -19.79 13.39 -9.83
CA ARG A 5 -19.77 11.99 -9.34
C ARG A 5 -20.32 10.97 -10.34
N GLU A 6 -21.10 11.42 -11.32
CA GLU A 6 -21.69 10.57 -12.37
C GLU A 6 -20.95 10.71 -13.72
N SER A 7 -19.88 11.52 -13.77
CA SER A 7 -19.07 11.65 -14.98
C SER A 7 -18.30 10.35 -15.22
N PRO A 8 -18.38 9.77 -16.43
CA PRO A 8 -17.57 8.61 -16.82
C PRO A 8 -16.08 8.80 -16.54
N TRP A 9 -15.59 10.05 -16.63
CA TRP A 9 -14.20 10.40 -16.35
C TRP A 9 -13.83 10.33 -14.86
N TYR A 10 -14.77 10.60 -13.95
CA TYR A 10 -14.54 10.46 -12.51
C TYR A 10 -14.51 8.99 -12.09
N GLN A 11 -15.37 8.16 -12.69
CA GLN A 11 -15.32 6.71 -12.51
C GLN A 11 -14.02 6.11 -13.07
N GLU A 12 -13.53 6.62 -14.20
CA GLU A 12 -12.23 6.21 -14.76
C GLU A 12 -11.08 6.52 -13.79
N ILE A 13 -11.08 7.71 -13.15
CA ILE A 13 -10.06 8.08 -12.16
C ILE A 13 -10.12 7.19 -10.92
N LEU A 14 -11.33 6.88 -10.44
CA LEU A 14 -11.52 5.97 -9.30
C LEU A 14 -11.02 4.57 -9.64
N LYS A 15 -11.39 4.05 -10.82
CA LYS A 15 -10.97 2.72 -11.29
C LYS A 15 -9.46 2.64 -11.53
N GLN A 16 -8.86 3.69 -12.09
CA GLN A 16 -7.41 3.80 -12.21
C GLN A 16 -6.73 3.94 -10.85
N GLY A 17 -7.36 4.60 -9.89
CA GLY A 17 -6.89 4.70 -8.51
C GLY A 17 -6.93 3.35 -7.79
N GLU A 18 -8.02 2.60 -7.96
CA GLU A 18 -8.22 1.25 -7.42
C GLU A 18 -7.20 0.28 -8.01
N GLN A 19 -7.07 0.24 -9.34
CA GLN A 19 -6.08 -0.61 -10.02
C GLN A 19 -4.63 -0.27 -9.59
N ARG A 20 -4.29 1.02 -9.49
CA ARG A 20 -2.96 1.45 -9.02
C ARG A 20 -2.72 1.13 -7.55
N GLY A 21 -3.77 1.14 -6.73
CA GLY A 21 -3.74 0.73 -5.33
C GLY A 21 -3.49 -0.78 -5.20
N GLU A 22 -4.24 -1.58 -5.95
CA GLU A 22 -4.09 -3.04 -6.00
C GLU A 22 -2.71 -3.48 -6.49
N GLU A 23 -2.20 -2.87 -7.57
CA GLU A 23 -0.84 -3.11 -8.07
C GLU A 23 0.22 -2.79 -7.00
N ARG A 24 -0.01 -1.74 -6.20
CA ARG A 24 0.92 -1.35 -5.12
C ARG A 24 0.88 -2.33 -3.96
N ILE A 25 -0.32 -2.71 -3.50
CA ILE A 25 -0.51 -3.68 -2.41
C ILE A 25 0.13 -5.02 -2.79
N SER A 26 -0.10 -5.49 -4.02
CA SER A 26 0.52 -6.71 -4.55
C SER A 26 2.05 -6.64 -4.57
N SER A 27 2.61 -5.47 -4.91
CA SER A 27 4.07 -5.28 -4.89
C SER A 27 4.65 -5.23 -3.46
N ILE A 28 3.91 -4.68 -2.50
CA ILE A 28 4.29 -4.67 -1.09
C ILE A 28 4.27 -6.09 -0.53
N GLU A 29 3.21 -6.86 -0.82
CA GLU A 29 3.07 -8.27 -0.45
C GLU A 29 4.27 -9.09 -0.92
N LEU A 30 4.59 -8.99 -2.22
CA LEU A 30 5.73 -9.69 -2.81
C LEU A 30 7.06 -9.28 -2.15
N SER A 31 7.25 -7.98 -1.90
CA SER A 31 8.50 -7.49 -1.29
C SER A 31 8.67 -8.01 0.15
N LEU A 32 7.57 -8.10 0.91
CA LEU A 32 7.56 -8.67 2.25
C LEU A 32 7.83 -10.17 2.24
N GLU A 33 7.18 -10.91 1.34
CA GLU A 33 7.39 -12.36 1.20
C GLU A 33 8.85 -12.66 0.82
N VAL A 34 9.41 -11.95 -0.16
CA VAL A 34 10.78 -12.16 -0.63
C VAL A 34 11.81 -11.86 0.46
N LYS A 35 11.61 -10.81 1.26
CA LYS A 35 12.62 -10.35 2.22
C LYS A 35 12.48 -10.97 3.61
N PHE A 36 11.25 -11.21 4.04
CA PHE A 36 10.94 -11.61 5.42
C PHE A 36 10.07 -12.87 5.50
N GLY A 37 9.67 -13.46 4.35
CA GLY A 37 8.83 -14.65 4.30
C GLY A 37 7.45 -14.42 4.92
N ASN A 38 6.85 -15.51 5.43
CA ASN A 38 5.51 -15.48 6.03
C ASN A 38 5.39 -14.53 7.24
N GLU A 39 6.49 -14.24 7.95
CA GLU A 39 6.48 -13.29 9.06
C GLU A 39 6.22 -11.86 8.56
N GLY A 40 6.75 -11.49 7.38
CA GLY A 40 6.46 -10.20 6.75
C GLY A 40 5.00 -10.07 6.31
N LEU A 41 4.39 -11.17 5.84
CA LEU A 41 2.99 -11.16 5.39
C LEU A 41 1.98 -10.88 6.52
N LYS A 42 2.36 -11.04 7.80
CA LYS A 42 1.51 -10.67 8.94
C LYS A 42 1.17 -9.19 8.99
N PHE A 43 1.91 -8.33 8.28
CA PHE A 43 1.61 -6.90 8.16
C PHE A 43 0.54 -6.59 7.10
N MET A 44 0.22 -7.53 6.21
CA MET A 44 -0.72 -7.31 5.10
C MET A 44 -2.12 -6.86 5.54
N PRO A 45 -2.75 -7.42 6.60
CA PRO A 45 -4.05 -6.93 7.05
C PRO A 45 -4.04 -5.44 7.39
N LYS A 46 -2.99 -4.96 8.08
CA LYS A 46 -2.84 -3.54 8.42
C LYS A 46 -2.55 -2.69 7.18
N ILE A 47 -1.74 -3.19 6.24
CA ILE A 47 -1.36 -2.46 5.02
C ILE A 47 -2.56 -2.34 4.06
N SER A 48 -3.40 -3.38 3.96
CA SER A 48 -4.59 -3.37 3.10
C SER A 48 -5.66 -2.37 3.54
N GLU A 49 -5.66 -1.97 4.82
CA GLU A 49 -6.56 -0.94 5.35
C GLU A 49 -6.10 0.49 5.00
N ILE A 50 -4.85 0.67 4.55
CA ILE A 50 -4.29 1.97 4.23
C ILE A 50 -4.80 2.42 2.86
N SER A 51 -5.65 3.45 2.87
CA SER A 51 -6.17 4.09 1.66
C SER A 51 -5.25 5.19 1.10
N ASP A 52 -4.29 5.67 1.89
CA ASP A 52 -3.38 6.73 1.45
C ASP A 52 -2.23 6.18 0.59
N PHE A 53 -2.18 6.62 -0.66
CA PHE A 53 -1.23 6.15 -1.65
C PHE A 53 0.22 6.56 -1.34
N GLU A 54 0.44 7.75 -0.77
CA GLU A 54 1.80 8.15 -0.38
C GLU A 54 2.31 7.33 0.81
N THR A 55 1.45 7.03 1.79
CA THR A 55 1.76 6.10 2.88
C THR A 55 2.17 4.72 2.35
N LEU A 56 1.38 4.13 1.43
CA LEU A 56 1.73 2.84 0.81
C LEU A 56 3.08 2.87 0.09
N LYS A 57 3.39 3.99 -0.59
CA LYS A 57 4.66 4.19 -1.28
C LYS A 57 5.84 4.35 -0.32
N ILE A 58 5.65 4.99 0.84
CA ILE A 58 6.67 5.06 1.89
C ILE A 58 6.92 3.65 2.42
N ILE A 59 5.88 2.90 2.77
CA ILE A 59 5.99 1.51 3.25
C ILE A 59 6.75 0.65 2.25
N GLN A 60 6.38 0.70 0.96
CA GLN A 60 7.07 -0.04 -0.09
C GLN A 60 8.58 0.26 -0.13
N ARG A 61 8.96 1.54 -0.04
CA ARG A 61 10.36 1.96 -0.05
C ARG A 61 11.09 1.53 1.22
N SER A 62 10.44 1.65 2.37
CA SER A 62 10.99 1.24 3.65
C SER A 62 11.28 -0.26 3.70
N ILE A 63 10.42 -1.10 3.13
CA ILE A 63 10.67 -2.55 3.02
C ILE A 63 11.98 -2.83 2.30
N LEU A 64 12.35 -2.05 1.28
CA LEU A 64 13.61 -2.23 0.57
C LEU A 64 14.84 -1.88 1.42
N THR A 65 14.72 -0.91 2.34
CA THR A 65 15.84 -0.38 3.12
C THR A 65 16.02 -1.00 4.51
N VAL A 66 14.93 -1.37 5.20
CA VAL A 66 14.97 -1.89 6.58
C VAL A 66 15.54 -3.29 6.64
N GLU A 67 16.35 -3.61 7.65
CA GLU A 67 16.95 -4.95 7.77
C GLU A 67 16.10 -5.90 8.61
N SER A 68 15.12 -5.37 9.35
CA SER A 68 14.26 -6.13 10.24
C SER A 68 12.78 -5.74 10.16
N LEU A 69 11.91 -6.66 10.54
CA LEU A 69 10.46 -6.40 10.68
C LEU A 69 10.16 -5.39 11.80
N GLU A 70 11.02 -5.30 12.81
CA GLU A 70 10.88 -4.36 13.91
C GLU A 70 11.06 -2.91 13.44
N GLU A 71 12.06 -2.66 12.59
CA GLU A 71 12.25 -1.36 11.94
C GLU A 71 11.07 -1.00 11.05
N LEU A 72 10.56 -1.96 10.26
CA LEU A 72 9.37 -1.73 9.43
C LEU A 72 8.15 -1.36 10.29
N ARG A 73 7.93 -2.08 11.40
CA ARG A 73 6.86 -1.79 12.36
C ARG A 73 6.96 -0.38 12.91
N LEU A 74 8.16 0.04 13.33
CA LEU A 74 8.39 1.39 13.85
C LEU A 74 8.07 2.45 12.80
N ILE A 75 8.46 2.25 11.54
CA ILE A 75 8.11 3.20 10.46
C ILE A 75 6.59 3.28 10.30
N MET A 76 5.89 2.15 10.27
CA MET A 76 4.42 2.11 10.15
C MET A 76 3.68 2.68 11.37
N GLU A 77 4.34 2.84 12.52
CA GLU A 77 3.77 3.47 13.73
C GLU A 77 4.02 5.00 13.75
N ASN A 78 4.97 5.48 12.97
CA ASN A 78 5.34 6.90 12.87
C ASN A 78 4.77 7.60 11.62
N LEU A 79 3.95 6.89 10.82
CA LEU A 79 3.21 7.41 9.66
C LEU A 79 1.76 7.68 10.05
#